data_AF-A0A7C2WSD8-F1
#
_entry.id   AF-A0A7C2WSD8-F1
#
_cell.length_a   1.000
_cell.length_b   1.000
_cell.length_c   1.000
_cell.angle_alpha   90.00
_cell.angle_beta   90.00
_cell.angle_gamma   90.00
#
_symmetry.space_group_name_H-M   'P 1'
#
loop_
_entity.id
_entity.type
_entity.pdbx_description
1 polymer ?
#
loop_
_entity_poly.entity_id
_entity_poly.type
_entity_poly.pdbx_seq_one_letter_code
_entity_poly.pdbx_strand_id
1 'polypeptide(L)' 'MRNLFKLSKRPKLKSPNMLAAWPGISNVSIIVANYLRRKLEFKEFGEIEASHFFDPIGVIAR' A
#
# COMPACT_ATOMS: atom_id res chain seq x y z
N MET A 1 2.73 7.54 18.21
CA MET A 1 2.97 7.64 16.74
C MET A 1 4.37 7.14 16.33
N ARG A 2 4.91 6.09 16.96
CA ARG A 2 6.09 5.38 16.44
C ARG A 2 5.57 4.18 15.65
N ASN A 3 6.18 3.85 14.50
CA ASN A 3 5.92 2.65 13.67
C ASN A 3 4.67 2.60 12.79
N LEU A 4 4.08 3.74 12.38
CA LEU A 4 2.94 3.74 11.43
C LEU A 4 3.28 3.15 10.05
N PHE A 5 4.53 3.23 9.64
CA PHE A 5 5.01 2.70 8.37
C PHE A 5 6.46 2.23 8.49
N LYS A 6 6.83 1.28 7.64
CA LYS A 6 8.18 0.74 7.53
C LYS A 6 8.66 0.88 6.10
N LEU A 7 9.74 1.64 5.91
CA LEU A 7 10.39 1.78 4.61
C LEU A 7 11.50 0.74 4.48
N SER A 8 11.45 -0.04 3.41
CA SER A 8 12.51 -0.98 3.05
C SER A 8 13.70 -0.26 2.40
N LYS A 9 13.43 0.81 1.64
CA LYS A 9 14.44 1.56 0.87
C LYS A 9 14.19 3.06 0.95
N ARG A 10 15.23 3.86 0.66
CA ARG A 10 15.14 5.33 0.53
C ARG A 10 15.70 5.79 -0.84
N PRO A 11 14.93 5.65 -1.93
CA PRO A 11 15.36 6.09 -3.25
C PRO A 11 15.37 7.62 -3.33
N LYS A 12 16.28 8.17 -4.14
CA LYS A 12 16.24 9.59 -4.52
C LYS A 12 15.31 9.73 -5.73
N LEU A 13 14.23 10.49 -5.57
CA LEU A 13 13.23 10.74 -6.61
C LEU A 13 13.32 12.19 -7.08
N LYS A 14 13.04 12.44 -8.36
CA LYS A 14 12.97 13.80 -8.93
C LYS A 14 11.52 14.08 -9.33
N SER A 15 10.80 14.84 -8.51
CA SER A 15 9.39 15.22 -8.71
C SER A 15 8.46 14.05 -9.07
N PRO A 16 8.32 13.03 -8.20
CA PRO A 16 7.49 11.87 -8.48
C PRO A 16 5.99 12.21 -8.40
N ASN A 17 5.18 11.46 -9.15
CA ASN A 17 3.72 11.45 -8.99
C ASN A 17 3.33 10.34 -7.99
N MET A 18 2.47 10.67 -7.02
CA MET A 18 1.92 9.69 -6.08
C MET A 18 0.53 9.26 -6.54
N LEU A 19 0.35 7.96 -6.78
CA LEU A 19 -0.95 7.35 -6.99
C LEU A 19 -1.42 6.68 -5.70
N ALA A 20 -2.42 7.25 -5.04
CA ALA A 20 -3.05 6.64 -3.86
C ALA A 20 -4.31 5.87 -4.29
N ALA A 21 -4.39 4.59 -3.94
CA ALA A 21 -5.53 3.73 -4.24
C ALA A 21 -5.90 2.90 -3.02
N TRP A 22 -7.15 3.04 -2.57
CA TRP A 22 -7.72 2.32 -1.44
C TRP A 22 -8.97 1.56 -1.88
N PRO A 23 -9.38 0.51 -1.15
CA PRO A 23 -10.67 -0.14 -1.40
C PRO A 23 -11.81 0.86 -1.40
N GLY A 24 -12.80 0.65 -2.27
CA GLY A 24 -13.91 1.58 -2.48
C GLY A 24 -15.02 0.97 -3.34
N ILE A 25 -15.93 1.81 -3.85
CA ILE A 25 -17.08 1.35 -4.64
C ILE A 25 -16.60 0.51 -5.83
N SER A 26 -17.10 -0.74 -5.89
CA SER A 26 -16.77 -1.70 -6.94
C SER A 26 -15.26 -1.97 -7.15
N ASN A 27 -14.40 -1.62 -6.18
CA ASN A 27 -12.94 -1.82 -6.24
C ASN A 27 -12.23 -1.24 -7.47
N VAL A 28 -12.82 -0.25 -8.15
CA VAL A 28 -12.26 0.30 -9.40
C VAL A 28 -10.83 0.81 -9.20
N SER A 29 -10.58 1.54 -8.12
CA SER A 29 -9.26 2.05 -7.72
C SER A 29 -8.21 0.94 -7.59
N ILE A 30 -8.55 -0.14 -6.88
CA ILE A 30 -7.66 -1.28 -6.62
C ILE A 30 -7.40 -2.07 -7.90
N ILE A 31 -8.39 -2.20 -8.78
CA ILE A 31 -8.22 -2.85 -10.09
C ILE A 31 -7.19 -2.08 -10.93
N VAL A 32 -7.34 -0.76 -11.05
CA VAL A 32 -6.42 0.09 -11.82
C VAL A 32 -5.02 0.07 -11.22
N ALA A 33 -4.89 0.23 -9.91
CA ALA A 33 -3.59 0.21 -9.23
C ALA A 33 -2.88 -1.14 -9.43
N ASN A 34 -3.59 -2.26 -9.32
CA ASN A 34 -3.02 -3.58 -9.58
C ASN A 34 -2.66 -3.81 -11.05
N TYR A 35 -3.44 -3.27 -11.98
CA TYR A 35 -3.11 -3.31 -13.40
C TYR A 35 -1.78 -2.59 -13.67
N LEU A 36 -1.64 -1.34 -13.19
CA LEU A 36 -0.40 -0.56 -13.32
C LEU A 36 0.78 -1.25 -12.64
N ARG A 37 0.59 -1.78 -11.42
CA ARG A 37 1.61 -2.53 -10.69
C ARG A 37 2.15 -3.72 -11.47
N ARG A 38 1.30 -4.43 -12.24
CA ARG A 38 1.70 -5.59 -13.06
C ARG A 38 2.34 -5.20 -14.39
N LYS A 39 1.94 -4.06 -14.96
CA LYS A 39 2.40 -3.61 -16.28
C LYS A 39 3.66 -2.78 -16.24
N LEU A 40 3.96 -2.17 -15.10
CA LEU A 40 5.14 -1.35 -14.87
C LEU A 40 6.03 -2.02 -13.83
N GLU A 41 7.33 -1.69 -13.85
CA GLU A 41 8.34 -2.28 -12.96
C GLU A 41 8.34 -1.64 -11.57
N PHE A 42 7.19 -1.60 -10.90
CA PHE A 42 7.12 -1.11 -9.53
C PHE A 42 7.97 -1.99 -8.61
N LYS A 43 8.75 -1.33 -7.76
CA LYS A 43 9.54 -1.98 -6.71
C LYS A 43 8.90 -1.68 -5.37
N GLU A 44 8.85 -2.69 -4.51
CA GLU A 44 8.39 -2.52 -3.15
C GLU A 44 9.24 -1.48 -2.42
N PHE A 45 8.58 -0.48 -1.84
CA PHE A 45 9.19 0.67 -1.17
C PHE A 45 9.06 0.57 0.35
N GLY A 46 7.90 0.12 0.81
CA GLY A 46 7.57 0.00 2.22
C GLY A 46 6.11 -0.41 2.41
N GLU A 47 5.76 -0.57 3.68
CA GLU A 47 4.44 -1.02 4.14
C GLU A 47 3.91 -0.07 5.22
N ILE A 48 2.59 -0.01 5.35
CA ILE A 48 1.88 0.69 6.42
C ILE A 48 1.40 -0.35 7.42
N GLU A 49 1.57 -0.08 8.71
CA GLU A 49 1.13 -0.99 9.77
C GLU A 49 -0.40 -0.88 9.91
N ALA A 50 -1.12 -1.94 9.54
CA ALA A 50 -2.58 -1.94 9.42
C ALA A 50 -3.32 -1.93 10.77
N SER A 51 -2.73 -2.49 11.84
CA SER A 51 -3.37 -2.58 13.17
C SER A 51 -3.64 -1.20 13.80
N HIS A 52 -2.95 -0.17 13.32
CA HIS A 52 -3.22 1.21 13.73
C HIS A 52 -4.45 1.84 13.06
N PHE A 53 -4.98 1.25 11.98
CA PHE A 53 -6.06 1.82 11.17
C PHE A 53 -7.30 0.93 11.10
N PHE A 54 -7.17 -0.37 11.33
CA PHE A 54 -8.26 -1.33 11.20
C PHE A 54 -8.33 -2.22 12.42
N ASP A 55 -9.53 -2.39 12.95
CA ASP A 55 -9.77 -3.39 13.99
C ASP A 55 -9.58 -4.79 13.39
N PRO A 56 -9.01 -5.74 14.15
CA PRO A 56 -8.89 -7.12 13.70
C PRO A 56 -10.27 -7.69 13.37
N ILE A 57 -10.51 -8.00 12.09
CA ILE A 57 -11.77 -8.59 11.62
C ILE A 57 -11.88 -10.10 11.92
N GLY A 58 -10.88 -10.69 12.58
CA GLY A 58 -10.90 -12.08 13.01
C GLY A 58 -9.52 -12.58 13.46
N VAL A 59 -9.50 -13.61 14.31
CA VAL A 59 -8.29 -14.33 14.72
C VAL A 59 -8.28 -15.68 14.01
N ILE A 60 -7.25 -15.93 13.21
CA ILE A 60 -6.99 -17.26 12.67
C ILE A 60 -6.08 -17.98 13.68
N ALA A 61 -6.68 -18.77 14.58
CA ALA A 61 -5.94 -19.71 15.40
C ALA A 61 -5.58 -20.92 14.55
N ARG A 62 -4.30 -21.29 14.53
CA ARG A 62 -3.77 -22.43 13.79
C ARG A 62 -3.55 -23.61 14.72
#